data_AF-A0A1Y1UL52-F1
#
_entry.id   AF-A0A1Y1UL52-F1
#
_cell.length_a   1.000
_cell.length_b   1.000
_cell.length_c   1.000
_cell.angle_alpha   90.00
_cell.angle_beta   90.00
_cell.angle_gamma   90.00
#
_symmetry.space_group_name_H-M   'P 1'
#
loop_
_entity.id
_entity.type
_entity.pdbx_description
1 polymer ?
#
loop_
_entity_poly.entity_id
_entity_poly.type
_entity_poly.pdbx_seq_one_letter_code
_entity_poly.pdbx_strand_id
1 'polypeptide(L)'
;MYRDLEEKGNKAFLEGVITSSFVLGALCGALMATYLGEKFGRQRTIMVGACIFTCGAIIQGSSIRSSVMIAIGRLITGLSIGCNGVLCPTYISEVA
;
A
#
# COMPACT_ATOMS: atom_id res chain seq x y z
N MET A 1 -18.58 4.88 30.42
CA MET A 1 -19.61 4.37 29.49
C MET A 1 -19.81 5.29 28.29
N TYR A 2 -20.23 6.55 28.43
CA TYR A 2 -20.33 7.48 27.27
C TYR A 2 -18.97 7.89 26.68
N ARG A 3 -17.94 8.03 27.53
CA ARG A 3 -16.58 8.41 27.11
C ARG A 3 -15.89 7.34 26.23
N ASP A 4 -16.26 6.08 26.43
CA ASP A 4 -15.76 4.93 25.65
C ASP A 4 -16.38 4.87 24.24
N LEU A 5 -17.59 5.40 24.07
CA LEU A 5 -18.27 5.49 22.76
C LEU A 5 -17.67 6.61 21.91
N GLU A 6 -17.33 7.74 22.53
CA GLU A 6 -16.70 8.87 21.84
C GLU A 6 -15.25 8.56 21.44
N GLU A 7 -14.48 7.86 22.29
CA GLU A 7 -13.15 7.36 21.93
C GLU A 7 -13.20 6.31 20.80
N LYS A 8 -14.17 5.38 20.85
CA LYS A 8 -14.36 4.40 19.76
C LYS A 8 -14.76 5.07 18.45
N GLY A 9 -15.61 6.09 18.51
CA GLY A 9 -16.03 6.87 17.33
C GLY A 9 -14.84 7.55 16.63
N ASN A 10 -13.96 8.19 17.40
CA ASN A 10 -12.80 8.87 16.84
C ASN A 10 -11.76 7.88 16.27
N LYS A 11 -11.54 6.74 16.94
CA LYS A 11 -10.65 5.68 16.44
C LYS A 11 -11.17 5.06 15.14
N ALA A 12 -12.47 4.77 15.06
CA ALA A 12 -13.09 4.24 13.86
C ALA A 12 -12.97 5.19 12.66
N PHE A 13 -13.13 6.50 12.89
CA PHE A 13 -12.94 7.50 11.84
C PHE A 13 -11.48 7.53 11.35
N LEU A 14 -10.51 7.54 12.28
CA LEU A 14 -9.08 7.51 11.93
C LEU A 14 -8.70 6.25 11.15
N GLU A 15 -9.17 5.08 11.57
CA GLU A 15 -8.95 3.83 10.84
C GLU A 15 -9.60 3.83 9.45
N GLY A 16 -10.77 4.45 9.31
CA GLY A 16 -11.43 4.65 8.02
C GLY A 16 -10.62 5.53 7.07
N VAL A 17 -10.08 6.65 7.56
CA VAL A 17 -9.20 7.53 6.77
C VAL A 17 -7.91 6.81 6.35
N ILE A 18 -7.33 6.00 7.23
CA ILE A 18 -6.11 5.23 6.92
C ILE A 18 -6.39 4.15 5.87
N THR A 19 -7.50 3.42 6.01
CA THR A 19 -7.87 2.32 5.11
C THR A 19 -8.26 2.83 3.73
N SER A 20 -9.04 3.91 3.65
CA SER A 20 -9.39 4.54 2.36
C SER A 20 -8.15 5.06 1.63
N SER A 21 -7.21 5.65 2.36
CA SER A 21 -5.91 6.07 1.79
C SER A 21 -5.14 4.86 1.23
N PHE A 22 -5.10 3.74 1.94
CA PHE A 22 -4.48 2.51 1.43
C PHE A 22 -5.10 2.03 0.11
N VAL A 23 -6.44 2.01 0.02
CA VAL A 23 -7.17 1.58 -1.19
C VAL A 23 -6.90 2.52 -2.36
N LEU A 24 -6.87 3.84 -2.11
CA LEU A 24 -6.48 4.84 -3.11
C LEU A 24 -5.07 4.59 -3.66
N GLY A 25 -4.12 4.30 -2.76
CA GLY A 25 -2.75 3.94 -3.15
C GLY A 25 -2.70 2.67 -3.99
N ALA A 26 -3.43 1.62 -3.58
CA ALA A 26 -3.49 0.35 -4.30
C ALA A 26 -4.09 0.47 -5.70
N LEU A 27 -5.16 1.27 -5.86
CA LEU A 27 -5.77 1.54 -7.15
C LEU A 27 -4.79 2.26 -8.08
N CYS A 28 -4.10 3.29 -7.58
CA CYS A 28 -3.07 4.00 -8.33
C CYS A 28 -1.92 3.08 -8.73
N GLY A 29 -1.46 2.24 -7.79
CA GLY A 29 -0.40 1.27 -8.00
C GLY A 29 -0.75 0.23 -9.07
N ALA A 30 -1.96 -0.31 -9.05
CA ALA A 30 -2.43 -1.26 -10.05
C ALA A 30 -2.50 -0.66 -11.46
N LEU A 31 -2.94 0.60 -11.60
CA LEU A 31 -2.97 1.30 -12.89
C LEU A 31 -1.55 1.51 -13.46
N MET A 32 -0.59 1.90 -12.62
CA MET A 32 0.81 2.04 -13.03
C MET A 32 1.47 0.70 -13.33
N ALA A 33 1.07 -0.37 -12.63
CA ALA A 33 1.65 -1.70 -12.74
C ALA A 33 1.56 -2.29 -14.14
N THR A 34 0.41 -2.09 -14.79
CA THR A 34 0.16 -2.60 -16.14
C THR A 34 1.19 -2.03 -17.12
N TYR A 35 1.41 -0.71 -17.08
CA TYR A 35 2.35 -0.04 -17.97
C TYR A 35 3.82 -0.33 -17.61
N LEU A 36 4.14 -0.39 -16.31
CA LEU A 36 5.51 -0.63 -15.84
C LEU A 36 5.95 -2.08 -16.03
N GLY A 37 5.01 -3.03 -15.93
CA GLY A 37 5.24 -4.46 -16.14
C GLY A 37 5.64 -4.80 -17.57
N GLU A 38 5.06 -4.12 -18.56
CA GLU A 38 5.39 -4.30 -19.98
C GLU A 38 6.79 -3.75 -20.34
N LYS A 39 7.23 -2.69 -19.66
CA LYS A 39 8.43 -1.93 -20.06
C LYS A 39 9.73 -2.35 -19.34
N PHE A 40 9.66 -2.84 -18.10
CA PHE A 40 10.85 -3.03 -17.24
C PHE A 40 11.26 -4.50 -17.00
N GLY A 41 10.53 -5.46 -17.56
CA GLY A 41 10.78 -6.90 -17.36
C GLY A 41 10.16 -7.40 -16.05
N ARG A 42 9.22 -8.35 -16.17
CA ARG A 42 8.30 -8.78 -15.09
C ARG A 42 8.99 -9.13 -13.77
N GLN A 43 10.11 -9.87 -13.80
CA GLN A 43 10.82 -10.28 -12.57
C GLN A 43 11.49 -9.10 -11.84
N ARG A 44 12.02 -8.11 -12.57
CA ARG A 44 12.71 -6.96 -11.98
C ARG A 44 11.73 -5.99 -11.34
N THR A 45 10.55 -5.82 -11.95
CA THR A 45 9.48 -4.96 -11.42
C THR A 45 8.94 -5.48 -10.08
N ILE A 46 8.80 -6.80 -9.91
CA ILE A 46 8.39 -7.41 -8.62
C ILE A 46 9.43 -7.11 -7.52
N MET A 47 10.72 -7.28 -7.82
CA MET A 47 11.79 -7.02 -6.85
C MET A 47 11.86 -5.54 -6.45
N VAL A 48 11.72 -4.62 -7.41
CA VAL A 48 11.63 -3.18 -7.13
C VAL A 48 10.39 -2.86 -6.29
N GLY A 49 9.24 -3.47 -6.60
CA GLY A 49 8.02 -3.33 -5.82
C GLY A 49 8.19 -3.79 -4.36
N ALA A 50 8.91 -4.89 -4.12
CA ALA A 50 9.22 -5.37 -2.78
C ALA A 50 10.17 -4.42 -2.00
N CYS A 51 11.13 -3.79 -2.69
CA CYS A 51 11.97 -2.76 -2.09
C CYS A 51 11.15 -1.52 -1.68
N ILE A 52 10.26 -1.04 -2.55
CA ILE A 52 9.38 0.11 -2.25
C ILE A 52 8.45 -0.24 -1.08
N PHE A 53 7.91 -1.46 -1.04
CA PHE A 53 7.09 -1.93 0.07
C PHE A 53 7.87 -1.90 1.40
N THR A 54 9.11 -2.39 1.39
CA THR A 54 9.98 -2.38 2.58
C THR A 54 10.26 -0.96 3.06
N CYS A 55 10.56 -0.03 2.16
CA CYS A 55 10.70 1.38 2.49
C CYS A 55 9.42 1.97 3.12
N GLY A 56 8.25 1.67 2.53
CA GLY A 56 6.96 2.11 3.06
C GLY A 56 6.66 1.54 4.46
N ALA A 57 7.04 0.29 4.72
CA ALA A 57 6.90 -0.35 6.02
C ALA A 57 7.82 0.28 7.08
N ILE A 58 9.07 0.62 6.71
CA ILE A 58 10.00 1.33 7.60
C ILE A 58 9.46 2.72 7.97
N ILE A 59 8.87 3.44 7.01
CA ILE A 59 8.26 4.75 7.26
C ILE A 59 7.08 4.62 8.23
N GLN A 60 6.24 3.59 8.10
CA GLN A 60 5.16 3.33 9.06
C GLN A 60 5.71 2.99 10.45
N GLY A 61 6.74 2.14 10.53
CA GLY A 61 7.35 1.73 11.80
C GLY A 61 8.05 2.87 12.54
N SER A 62 8.69 3.79 11.82
CA SER A 62 9.35 4.95 12.41
C SER A 62 8.39 6.05 12.85
N SER A 63 7.12 6.03 12.40
CA SER A 63 6.19 7.14 12.62
C SER A 63 5.03 6.89 13.57
N ILE A 64 5.32 6.14 14.63
CA ILE A 64 4.39 5.81 15.72
C ILE A 64 3.75 7.06 16.36
N ARG A 65 4.33 8.26 16.17
CA ARG A 65 3.90 9.50 16.82
C ARG A 65 3.01 10.42 15.99
N SER A 66 2.87 10.20 14.67
CA SER A 66 2.08 11.10 13.80
C SER A 66 1.17 10.32 12.86
N SER A 67 -0.15 10.43 13.07
CA SER A 67 -1.17 9.72 12.28
C SER A 67 -1.11 10.03 10.78
N VAL A 68 -0.63 11.22 10.41
CA VAL A 68 -0.45 11.64 9.02
C VAL A 68 0.63 10.82 8.32
N MET A 69 1.73 10.53 9.02
CA MET A 69 2.86 9.81 8.44
C MET A 69 2.57 8.30 8.33
N ILE A 70 1.72 7.77 9.20
CA ILE A 70 1.14 6.42 9.03
C ILE A 70 0.28 6.36 7.77
N ALA A 71 -0.56 7.37 7.51
CA ALA A 71 -1.39 7.42 6.30
C ALA A 71 -0.55 7.50 5.01
N ILE A 72 0.53 8.29 5.02
CA ILE A 72 1.48 8.36 3.89
C ILE A 72 2.19 7.01 3.69
N GLY A 73 2.65 6.39 4.78
CA GLY A 73 3.24 5.05 4.72
C GLY A 73 2.27 4.01 4.15
N ARG A 74 0.97 4.12 4.47
CA ARG A 74 -0.09 3.25 3.94
C ARG A 74 -0.35 3.47 2.46
N LEU A 75 -0.33 4.72 2.00
CA LEU A 75 -0.41 5.05 0.57
C LEU A 75 0.73 4.38 -0.21
N ILE A 76 1.97 4.50 0.29
CA ILE A 76 3.15 3.92 -0.35
C ILE A 76 3.07 2.39 -0.38
N THR A 77 2.78 1.75 0.77
CA THR A 77 2.62 0.29 0.80
C THR A 77 1.44 -0.19 -0.04
N GLY A 78 0.34 0.57 -0.09
CA GLY A 78 -0.81 0.29 -0.94
C GLY A 78 -0.42 0.30 -2.41
N LEU A 79 0.31 1.32 -2.84
CA LEU A 79 0.82 1.43 -4.20
C LEU A 79 1.72 0.24 -4.59
N SER A 80 2.64 -0.16 -3.69
CA SER A 80 3.48 -1.35 -3.91
C SER A 80 2.67 -2.64 -4.00
N ILE A 81 1.69 -2.84 -3.11
CA ILE A 81 0.86 -4.05 -3.09
C ILE A 81 -0.03 -4.12 -4.33
N GLY A 82 -0.66 -3.01 -4.72
CA GLY A 82 -1.46 -2.93 -5.94
C GLY A 82 -0.66 -3.29 -7.19
N CYS A 83 0.62 -2.87 -7.22
CA CYS A 83 1.53 -3.22 -8.30
C CYS A 83 1.89 -4.71 -8.31
N ASN A 84 2.30 -5.26 -7.17
CA ASN A 84 2.64 -6.68 -7.04
C ASN A 84 1.43 -7.60 -7.32
N GLY A 85 0.22 -7.19 -6.94
CA GLY A 85 -1.01 -7.94 -7.18
C GLY A 85 -1.32 -8.17 -8.67
N VAL A 86 -0.94 -7.23 -9.54
CA VAL A 86 -1.06 -7.37 -11.00
C VAL A 86 0.13 -8.14 -11.58
N LEU A 87 1.34 -7.89 -11.08
CA LEU A 87 2.58 -8.48 -11.62
C LEU A 87 2.73 -9.97 -11.31
N CYS A 88 2.34 -10.42 -10.12
CA CYS A 88 2.44 -11.83 -9.69
C CYS A 88 1.72 -12.82 -10.63
N PRO A 89 0.39 -12.70 -10.89
CA PRO A 89 -0.30 -13.61 -11.80
C PRO A 89 0.23 -13.50 -13.23
N THR A 90 0.62 -12.30 -13.64
CA THR A 90 1.15 -11.99 -14.96
C THR A 90 2.51 -12.63 -15.21
N TYR A 91 3.37 -12.72 -14.18
CA TYR A 91 4.62 -13.47 -14.23
C TYR A 91 4.38 -14.98 -14.23
N ILE A 92 3.43 -15.47 -13.43
CA ILE A 92 3.05 -16.89 -13.43
C ILE A 92 2.62 -17.33 -14.83
N SER A 93 1.81 -16.53 -15.53
CA SER A 93 1.41 -16.82 -16.91
C SER A 93 2.55 -16.80 -17.95
N GLU A 94 3.73 -16.25 -17.63
CA GLU A 94 4.90 -16.33 -18.51
C GLU A 94 5.77 -17.57 -18.24
N VAL A 95 5.71 -18.09 -17.02
CA VAL A 95 6.57 -19.19 -16.56
C VAL A 95 5.83 -20.53 -16.60
N ALA A 96 4.51 -20.52 -16.49
CA ALA A 96 3.62 -21.68 -16.65
C ALA A 96 3.46 -22.08 -18.12
#